data_AF-A0A6G2IA28-F1
#
_entry.id   AF-A0A6G2IA28-F1
#
_cell.length_a   1.000
_cell.length_b   1.000
_cell.length_c   1.000
_cell.angle_alpha   90.00
_cell.angle_beta   90.00
_cell.angle_gamma   90.00
#
_symmetry.space_group_name_H-M   'P 1'
#
loop_
_entity.id
_entity.type
_entity.pdbx_description
1 polymer ?
#
loop_
_entity_poly.entity_id
_entity_poly.type
_entity_poly.pdbx_seq_one_letter_code
_entity_poly.pdbx_strand_id
1 'polypeptide(L)' 'MAWLCISAPRGAVPTATSKCLCGRDRSAVGYTKVLALIEDHTAHHDVCPLRTNQEGRQAA' A
#
# COMPACT_ATOMS: atom_id res chain seq x y z
N MET A 1 -4.61 -6.94 -6.41
CA MET A 1 -5.20 -6.48 -5.13
C MET A 1 -4.08 -5.98 -4.23
N ALA A 2 -4.28 -4.82 -3.62
CA ALA A 2 -3.35 -4.19 -2.68
C ALA A 2 -4.10 -3.92 -1.37
N TRP A 3 -3.44 -4.16 -0.24
CA TRP A 3 -3.97 -3.96 1.10
C TRP A 3 -3.09 -3.01 1.87
N LEU A 4 -3.72 -2.08 2.58
CA LEU A 4 -3.08 -1.18 3.52
C LEU A 4 -3.69 -1.42 4.89
N CYS A 5 -2.86 -1.84 5.85
CA CYS A 5 -3.25 -2.01 7.24
C CYS A 5 -2.60 -0.91 8.07
N ILE A 6 -3.39 -0.13 8.80
CA ILE A 6 -2.90 0.91 9.70
C ILE A 6 -3.38 0.57 11.11
N SER A 7 -2.43 0.42 12.02
CA SER A 7 -2.66 0.18 13.44
C SER A 7 -2.14 1.37 14.24
N ALA A 8 -3.06 2.09 14.87
CA ALA A 8 -2.73 3.23 15.75
C ALA A 8 -3.44 3.05 17.10
N PRO A 9 -2.83 2.31 18.06
CA PRO A 9 -3.33 2.25 19.41
C PRO A 9 -3.31 3.66 20.05
N ARG A 10 -4.32 4.01 20.85
CA ARG A 10 -4.39 5.34 21.51
C ARG A 10 -3.09 5.61 22.30
N GLY A 11 -2.37 6.65 21.91
CA GLY A 11 -1.12 7.09 22.56
C GLY A 11 0.15 6.35 22.11
N ALA A 12 0.05 5.39 21.20
CA ALA A 12 1.20 4.67 20.67
C ALA A 12 1.62 5.19 19.29
N VAL A 13 2.84 4.84 18.90
CA VAL A 13 3.40 5.17 17.59
C VAL A 13 2.61 4.42 16.51
N PRO A 14 2.00 5.12 15.53
CA PRO A 14 1.20 4.45 14.51
C PRO A 14 2.12 3.58 13.64
N THR A 15 1.61 2.42 13.24
CA THR A 15 2.28 1.49 12.33
C THR A 15 1.39 1.25 11.13
N ALA A 16 1.95 1.32 9.94
CA ALA A 16 1.25 1.00 8.71
C ALA A 16 2.03 -0.03 7.92
N THR A 17 1.31 -0.96 7.30
CA THR A 17 1.86 -2.01 6.45
C THR A 17 1.09 -2.04 5.15
N SER A 18 1.80 -1.86 4.04
CA SER A 18 1.26 -1.95 2.69
C SER A 18 1.74 -3.27 2.06
N LYS A 19 0.80 -4.11 1.67
CA LYS A 19 1.06 -5.36 0.94
C LYS A 19 0.38 -5.33 -0.42
N CYS A 20 1.04 -5.79 -1.46
CA CYS A 20 0.46 -5.93 -2.79
C CYS A 20 0.83 -7.29 -3.38
N LEU A 21 -0.10 -7.89 -4.12
CA LEU A 21 0.13 -9.15 -4.83
C LEU A 21 1.28 -9.09 -5.84
N CYS A 22 1.73 -7.89 -6.24
CA CYS A 22 2.89 -7.73 -7.13
C CYS A 22 4.24 -8.02 -6.45
N GLY A 23 4.23 -8.44 -5.18
CA GLY A 23 5.44 -8.67 -4.38
C GLY A 23 5.86 -7.47 -3.53
N ARG A 24 5.06 -6.40 -3.47
CA ARG A 24 5.34 -5.25 -2.58
C ARG A 24 4.95 -5.60 -1.15
N ASP A 25 5.91 -5.56 -0.24
CA ASP A 25 5.70 -5.61 1.21
C ASP A 25 6.52 -4.48 1.84
N ARG A 26 5.85 -3.49 2.41
CA ARG A 26 6.49 -2.37 3.12
C ARG A 26 5.78 -2.10 4.43
N SER A 27 6.56 -1.87 5.48
CA SER A 27 6.09 -1.46 6.78
C SER A 27 6.71 -0.11 7.18
N ALA A 28 5.94 0.71 7.87
CA ALA A 28 6.34 2.01 8.35
C ALA A 28 5.85 2.20 9.79
N VAL A 29 6.70 2.80 10.63
CA VAL A 29 6.40 3.07 12.03
C VAL A 29 6.65 4.56 12.29
N GLY A 30 5.68 5.24 12.89
CA GLY A 30 5.72 6.67 13.19
C GLY A 30 4.90 7.49 12.21
N TYR A 31 4.35 8.61 12.70
CA TYR A 31 3.40 9.45 11.97
C TYR A 31 3.90 9.82 10.57
N THR A 32 5.09 10.41 10.48
CA THR A 32 5.66 10.85 9.20
C THR A 32 5.88 9.70 8.23
N LYS A 33 6.38 8.56 8.71
CA LYS A 33 6.65 7.39 7.85
C LYS A 33 5.35 6.72 7.41
N VAL A 34 4.32 6.69 8.28
CA VAL A 34 3.00 6.18 7.94
C VAL A 34 2.34 7.05 6.88
N LEU A 35 2.39 8.37 7.00
CA LEU A 35 1.90 9.29 5.97
C LEU A 35 2.61 9.08 4.63
N ALA A 36 3.94 9.02 4.64
CA ALA A 36 4.72 8.73 3.44
C ALA A 36 4.37 7.35 2.83
N LEU A 37 4.11 6.33 3.65
CA LEU A 37 3.69 5.01 3.18
C LEU A 37 2.30 5.04 2.51
N ILE A 38 1.38 5.87 3.01
CA ILE A 38 0.04 6.03 2.41
C ILE A 38 0.15 6.68 1.02
N GLU A 39 0.97 7.73 0.89
CA GLU A 39 1.23 8.36 -0.41
C GLU A 39 1.92 7.39 -1.38
N ASP A 40 2.95 6.69 -0.91
CA ASP A 40 3.67 5.66 -1.65
C ASP A 40 2.77 4.49 -2.07
N HIS A 41 1.81 4.09 -1.23
CA HIS A 41 0.80 3.08 -1.57
C HIS A 41 -0.13 3.58 -2.67
N THR A 42 -0.56 4.84 -2.62
CA THR A 42 -1.45 5.44 -3.61
C THR A 42 -0.76 5.58 -4.96
N ALA A 43 0.48 6.08 -4.98
CA ALA A 43 1.30 6.14 -6.19
C ALA A 43 1.58 4.73 -6.75
N HIS A 44 1.88 3.77 -5.87
CA HIS A 44 2.09 2.39 -6.28
C HIS A 44 0.84 1.78 -6.90
N HIS A 45 -0.34 2.07 -6.37
CA HIS A 45 -1.59 1.53 -6.88
C HIS A 45 -1.82 1.89 -8.36
N ASP A 46 -1.47 3.11 -8.77
CA ASP A 46 -1.55 3.57 -10.16
C ASP A 46 -0.56 2.84 -11.10
N VAL A 47 0.69 2.70 -10.66
CA VAL A 47 1.76 2.07 -11.46
C VAL A 47 1.86 0.56 -11.26
N CYS A 48 0.96 -0.04 -10.47
CA CYS A 48 1.09 -1.44 -10.08
C CYS A 48 0.92 -2.32 -11.34
N PRO A 49 1.92 -3.11 -11.73
CA PRO A 49 1.85 -3.92 -12.94
C PRO A 49 0.71 -4.95 -12.86
N LEU A 50 0.37 -5.41 -11.67
CA LEU A 50 -0.75 -6.34 -11.45
C LEU A 50 -2.12 -5.68 -11.61
N ARG A 51 -2.20 -4.34 -11.47
CA ARG A 51 -3.41 -3.54 -11.75
C ARG A 51 -3.45 -3.13 -13.23
N THR A 52 -2.35 -2.59 -13.76
CA THR A 52 -2.21 -2.26 -15.19
C THR A 52 -2.44 -3.47 -16.09
N ASN A 53 -1.93 -4.65 -15.71
CA ASN A 53 -2.15 -5.89 -16.46
C ASN A 53 -3.60 -6.41 -16.31
N GLN A 54 -4.31 -6.02 -15.24
CA GLN A 54 -5.75 -6.29 -15.10
C GLN A 54 -6.60 -5.39 -16.01
N GLU A 55 -6.24 -4.11 -16.16
CA GLU A 55 -6.89 -3.19 -17.11
C GLU A 55 -6.62 -3.61 -18.57
N GLY A 56 -5.50 -4.29 -18.84
CA GLY A 56 -5.19 -4.93 -20.11
C GLY A 56 -5.85 -6.30 -20.33
N ARG A 57 -6.53 -6.86 -19.32
CA ARG A 57 -7.24 -8.16 -19.41
C ARG A 57 -8.75 -7.99 -19.44
N GLN A 58 -9.24 -6.94 -20.11
CA GLN A 58 -10.60 -6.91 -20.66
C GLN A 58 -10.59 -7.45 -22.09
N ALA A 59 -10.32 -8.75 -22.25
CA ALA A 59 -10.60 -9.51 -23.47
C ALA A 59 -10.48 -11.01 -23.19
N ALA A 60 -11.61 -11.64 -22.88
CA ALA A 60 -11.99 -13.00 -23.29
C ALA A 60 -13.36 -13.34 -22.68
#